data_AF-A0A6N7W5F6-F1
#
_entry.id   AF-A0A6N7W5F6-F1
#
_cell.length_a   1.000
_cell.length_b   1.000
_cell.length_c   1.000
_cell.angle_alpha   90.00
_cell.angle_beta   90.00
_cell.angle_gamma   90.00
#
_symmetry.space_group_name_H-M   'P 1'
#
loop_
_entity.id
_entity.type
_entity.pdbx_description
1 polymer ?
#
loop_
_entity_poly.entity_id
_entity_poly.type
_entity_poly.pdbx_seq_one_letter_code
_entity_poly.pdbx_strand_id
1 'polypeptide(L)'
;MNQEEIVESQEVLEVETSEVEPVADESVTDAPVESDASEVVEEEQPKGRSEAAKYRTRLRETEAERDALRERVVGMQQSVVSYVLKDHLDAPEALFKLGLDAGAHFAEDGTLDMDGLMEAADVIVQENGLRLKARAMSNRPVPALIPTSLVSGSGRGYEEMPSWQRALQRRH
;
A
#
# COMPACT_ATOMS: atom_id res chain seq x y z
N MET A 1 -19.50 18.83 -58.85
CA MET A 1 -19.14 18.05 -57.64
C MET A 1 -19.06 19.02 -56.49
N ASN A 2 -20.09 18.99 -55.65
CA ASN A 2 -20.27 19.86 -54.48
C ASN A 2 -19.40 19.33 -53.34
N GLN A 3 -18.70 20.21 -52.63
CA GLN A 3 -18.18 19.93 -51.30
C GLN A 3 -19.13 20.62 -50.33
N GLU A 4 -19.99 19.82 -49.70
CA GLU A 4 -20.85 20.20 -48.58
C GLU A 4 -20.01 20.17 -47.29
N GLU A 5 -19.85 21.34 -46.68
CA GLU A 5 -20.25 21.62 -45.31
C GLU A 5 -20.17 20.45 -44.31
N ILE A 6 -19.11 20.43 -43.49
CA ILE A 6 -19.12 19.84 -42.15
C ILE A 6 -18.62 20.92 -41.19
N VAL A 7 -19.57 21.77 -40.78
CA VAL A 7 -19.60 22.42 -39.47
C VAL A 7 -20.19 21.39 -38.48
N GLU A 8 -20.02 21.57 -37.16
CA GLU A 8 -20.60 20.74 -36.05
C GLU A 8 -19.63 19.65 -35.54
N SER A 9 -19.13 19.59 -34.30
CA SER A 9 -19.48 20.23 -33.03
C SER A 9 -18.23 20.37 -32.15
N GLN A 10 -17.97 21.59 -31.69
CA GLN A 10 -17.14 21.83 -30.52
C GLN A 10 -18.10 21.84 -29.32
N GLU A 11 -18.23 20.72 -28.63
CA GLU A 11 -18.98 20.63 -27.37
C GLU A 11 -18.11 21.23 -26.27
N VAL A 12 -18.27 22.54 -26.07
CA VAL A 12 -17.74 23.27 -24.92
C VAL A 12 -18.74 23.08 -23.79
N LEU A 13 -18.46 22.13 -22.89
CA LEU A 13 -19.16 22.02 -21.62
C LEU A 13 -18.75 23.22 -20.75
N GLU A 14 -19.54 24.29 -20.82
CA GLU A 14 -19.56 25.37 -19.84
C GLU A 14 -19.95 24.79 -18.48
N VAL A 15 -18.95 24.55 -17.62
CA VAL A 15 -19.17 24.41 -16.19
C VAL A 15 -19.33 25.82 -15.64
N GLU A 16 -20.58 26.19 -15.42
CA GLU A 16 -21.01 27.39 -14.74
C GLU A 16 -20.48 27.38 -13.30
N THR A 17 -19.28 27.91 -13.10
CA THR A 17 -18.69 28.16 -11.77
C THR A 17 -19.38 29.36 -11.16
N SER A 18 -20.44 29.10 -10.38
CA SER A 18 -21.04 30.07 -9.47
C SER A 18 -20.02 30.44 -8.39
N GLU A 19 -19.48 31.65 -8.53
CA GLU A 19 -18.65 32.32 -7.55
C GLU A 19 -19.50 32.75 -6.35
N VAL A 20 -19.36 32.04 -5.23
CA VAL A 20 -19.99 32.38 -3.96
C VAL A 20 -19.03 33.31 -3.21
N GLU A 21 -19.36 34.60 -3.18
CA GLU A 21 -18.74 35.57 -2.28
C GLU A 21 -18.97 35.17 -0.81
N PRO A 22 -17.93 35.12 0.04
CA PRO A 22 -18.14 35.01 1.47
C PRO A 22 -18.55 36.37 2.02
N VAL A 23 -19.84 36.50 2.37
CA VAL A 23 -20.32 37.63 3.17
C VAL A 23 -19.69 37.52 4.55
N ALA A 24 -18.81 38.47 4.85
CA ALA A 24 -18.26 38.70 6.18
C ALA A 24 -19.41 39.09 7.13
N ASP A 25 -19.79 38.18 8.01
CA ASP A 25 -20.79 38.42 9.04
C ASP A 25 -20.19 39.31 10.14
N GLU A 26 -20.87 40.41 10.42
CA GLU A 26 -20.44 41.46 11.32
C GLU A 26 -20.39 40.96 12.77
N SER A 27 -19.36 41.38 13.50
CA SER A 27 -19.22 41.08 14.92
C SER A 27 -20.33 41.78 15.72
N VAL A 28 -21.29 41.04 16.24
CA VAL A 28 -22.21 41.55 17.26
C VAL A 28 -21.55 41.39 18.64
N THR A 29 -21.15 42.53 19.20
CA THR A 29 -20.62 42.64 20.57
C THR A 29 -21.77 42.71 21.58
N ASP A 30 -21.81 41.68 22.43
CA ASP A 30 -22.11 41.65 23.86
C ASP A 30 -23.03 42.71 24.50
N ALA A 31 -24.19 42.25 24.97
CA ALA A 31 -24.87 42.79 26.16
C ALA A 31 -25.60 41.66 26.89
N PRO A 32 -25.37 41.45 28.21
CA PRO A 32 -26.00 40.39 28.98
C PRO A 32 -27.41 40.79 29.41
N VAL A 33 -28.41 39.98 29.06
CA VAL A 33 -29.75 40.05 29.67
C VAL A 33 -29.97 38.75 30.42
N GLU A 34 -29.82 38.81 31.74
CA GLU A 34 -30.43 37.86 32.65
C GLU A 34 -31.94 37.83 32.36
N SER A 35 -32.46 36.65 32.00
CA SER A 35 -33.86 36.35 32.24
C SER A 35 -33.94 34.96 32.85
N ASP A 36 -34.34 35.01 34.11
CA ASP A 36 -34.75 33.95 34.99
C ASP A 36 -35.87 33.07 34.38
N ALA A 37 -35.83 31.79 34.76
CA ALA A 37 -36.89 30.79 34.73
C ALA A 37 -37.77 30.65 33.46
N SER A 38 -37.40 29.69 32.61
CA SER A 38 -38.41 28.85 31.92
C SER A 38 -37.97 27.39 31.95
N GLU A 39 -38.67 26.63 32.79
CA GLU A 39 -39.22 25.31 32.50
C GLU A 39 -38.26 24.31 31.84
N VAL A 40 -37.77 23.38 32.67
CA VAL A 40 -37.15 22.13 32.22
C VAL A 40 -38.21 21.34 31.45
N VAL A 41 -38.28 21.59 30.14
CA VAL A 41 -38.87 20.64 29.19
C VAL A 41 -37.93 19.43 29.21
N GLU A 42 -38.39 18.32 29.81
CA GLU A 42 -37.82 17.00 29.59
C GLU A 42 -37.97 16.64 28.10
N GLU A 43 -37.12 17.22 27.26
CA GLU A 43 -37.00 16.84 25.87
C GLU A 43 -36.31 15.48 25.80
N GLU A 44 -36.87 14.56 25.03
CA GLU A 44 -36.34 13.24 24.66
C GLU A 44 -35.01 13.30 23.86
N GLN A 45 -34.06 14.16 24.24
CA GLN A 45 -32.85 14.47 23.46
C GLN A 45 -31.47 14.04 24.04
N PRO A 46 -31.29 12.86 24.67
CA PRO A 46 -29.94 12.33 24.92
C PRO A 46 -29.46 11.28 23.89
N LYS A 47 -30.33 10.73 23.03
CA LYS A 47 -29.97 9.57 22.18
C LYS A 47 -29.33 9.96 20.84
N GLY A 48 -29.88 10.92 20.09
CA GLY A 48 -29.35 11.29 18.77
C GLY A 48 -27.95 11.92 18.80
N ARG A 49 -27.68 12.82 19.76
CA ARG A 49 -26.35 13.44 19.93
C ARG A 49 -25.29 12.44 20.35
N SER A 50 -25.63 11.49 21.23
CA SER A 50 -24.69 10.47 21.68
C SER A 50 -24.40 9.42 20.59
N GLU A 51 -25.37 9.08 19.75
CA GLU A 51 -25.17 8.23 18.58
C GLU A 51 -24.30 8.91 17.52
N ALA A 52 -24.55 10.17 17.21
CA ALA A 52 -23.72 10.94 16.26
C ALA A 52 -22.26 11.05 16.72
N ALA A 53 -22.02 11.23 18.03
CA ALA A 53 -20.67 11.24 18.58
C ALA A 53 -19.96 9.88 18.41
N LYS A 54 -20.67 8.77 18.68
CA LYS A 54 -20.12 7.41 18.50
C LYS A 54 -19.73 7.15 17.04
N TYR A 55 -20.54 7.56 16.07
CA TYR A 55 -20.21 7.35 14.66
C TYR A 55 -18.99 8.16 14.21
N ARG A 56 -18.81 9.39 14.69
CA ARG A 56 -17.60 10.18 14.41
C ARG A 56 -16.35 9.52 14.98
N THR A 57 -16.43 8.96 16.18
CA THR A 57 -15.32 8.22 16.78
C THR A 57 -14.98 7.00 15.94
N ARG A 58 -15.99 6.17 15.60
CA ARG A 58 -15.79 4.98 14.77
C ARG A 58 -15.20 5.30 13.41
N LEU A 59 -15.63 6.40 12.76
CA LEU A 59 -15.07 6.82 11.48
C LEU A 59 -13.56 7.08 11.60
N ARG A 60 -13.14 7.86 12.60
CA ARG A 60 -11.72 8.16 12.83
C ARG A 60 -10.91 6.92 13.20
N GLU A 61 -11.48 6.01 13.99
CA GLU A 61 -10.86 4.72 14.31
C GLU A 61 -10.62 3.91 13.02
N THR A 62 -11.63 3.81 12.15
CA THR A 62 -11.48 3.09 10.87
C THR A 62 -10.49 3.75 9.91
N GLU A 63 -10.44 5.08 9.86
CA GLU A 63 -9.46 5.81 9.06
C GLU A 63 -8.04 5.56 9.58
N ALA A 64 -7.85 5.60 10.89
CA ALA A 64 -6.57 5.30 11.53
C ALA A 64 -6.14 3.84 11.28
N GLU A 65 -7.06 2.89 11.36
CA GLU A 65 -6.78 1.48 11.04
C GLU A 65 -6.39 1.29 9.57
N ARG A 66 -7.12 1.93 8.64
CA ARG A 66 -6.79 1.89 7.21
C ARG A 66 -5.41 2.46 6.95
N ASP A 67 -5.09 3.60 7.56
CA ASP A 67 -3.81 4.28 7.35
C ASP A 67 -2.66 3.45 7.95
N ALA A 68 -2.87 2.84 9.12
CA ALA A 68 -1.90 1.91 9.71
C ALA A 68 -1.68 0.66 8.85
N LEU A 69 -2.73 0.11 8.23
CA LEU A 69 -2.59 -1.01 7.28
C LEU A 69 -1.83 -0.58 6.02
N ARG A 70 -2.13 0.62 5.49
CA ARG A 70 -1.41 1.16 4.34
C ARG A 70 0.08 1.30 4.64
N GLU A 71 0.44 1.84 5.80
CA GLU A 71 1.84 1.97 6.23
C GLU A 71 2.55 0.62 6.31
N ARG A 72 1.89 -0.41 6.88
CA ARG A 72 2.44 -1.78 6.93
C ARG A 72 2.66 -2.37 5.54
N VAL A 73 1.72 -2.18 4.62
CA VAL A 73 1.84 -2.66 3.24
C VAL A 73 3.01 -1.97 2.54
N VAL A 74 3.13 -0.65 2.64
CA VAL A 74 4.25 0.11 2.07
C VAL A 74 5.59 -0.38 2.63
N GLY A 75 5.70 -0.56 3.96
CA GLY A 75 6.91 -1.08 4.57
C GLY A 75 7.26 -2.50 4.08
N MET A 76 6.27 -3.36 3.91
CA MET A 76 6.48 -4.71 3.38
C MET A 76 6.91 -4.68 1.91
N GLN A 77 6.28 -3.87 1.08
CA GLN A 77 6.65 -3.69 -0.33
C GLN A 77 8.09 -3.18 -0.48
N GLN A 78 8.47 -2.15 0.28
CA GLN A 78 9.85 -1.65 0.31
C GLN A 78 10.84 -2.73 0.74
N SER A 79 10.48 -3.57 1.72
CA SER A 79 11.34 -4.68 2.17
C SER A 79 11.54 -5.74 1.08
N VAL A 80 10.49 -6.06 0.31
CA VAL A 80 10.53 -7.03 -0.79
C VAL A 80 11.39 -6.49 -1.93
N VAL A 81 11.16 -5.24 -2.35
CA VAL A 81 11.96 -4.58 -3.39
C VAL A 81 13.43 -4.50 -2.98
N SER A 82 13.71 -4.11 -1.74
CA SER A 82 15.08 -4.09 -1.20
C SER A 82 15.74 -5.46 -1.25
N TYR A 83 14.99 -6.50 -0.87
CA TYR A 83 15.48 -7.87 -0.87
C TYR A 83 15.83 -8.37 -2.28
N VAL A 84 15.04 -8.00 -3.28
CA VAL A 84 15.30 -8.32 -4.68
C VAL A 84 16.55 -7.58 -5.18
N LEU A 85 16.65 -6.28 -4.88
CA LEU A 85 17.72 -5.44 -5.40
C LEU A 85 19.08 -5.64 -4.71
N LYS A 86 19.14 -6.25 -3.52
CA LYS A 86 20.39 -6.51 -2.77
C LYS A 86 21.43 -7.33 -3.55
N ASP A 87 20.98 -8.10 -4.54
CA ASP A 87 21.87 -8.94 -5.36
C ASP A 87 22.53 -8.11 -6.47
N HIS A 88 21.96 -6.94 -6.80
CA HIS A 88 22.41 -6.02 -7.84
C HIS A 88 23.10 -4.77 -7.26
N LEU A 89 22.70 -4.35 -6.06
CA LEU A 89 23.14 -3.10 -5.43
C LEU A 89 23.69 -3.34 -4.02
N ASP A 90 24.71 -2.56 -3.66
CA ASP A 90 25.28 -2.60 -2.31
C ASP A 90 24.35 -1.97 -1.28
N ALA A 91 23.59 -0.94 -1.67
CA ALA A 91 22.68 -0.19 -0.81
C ALA A 91 21.33 0.08 -1.49
N PRO A 92 20.43 -0.92 -1.60
CA PRO A 92 19.16 -0.76 -2.30
C PRO A 92 18.23 0.27 -1.62
N GLU A 93 18.34 0.47 -0.30
CA GLU A 93 17.56 1.47 0.44
C GLU A 93 17.81 2.92 -0.02
N ALA A 94 18.96 3.18 -0.64
CA ALA A 94 19.27 4.50 -1.18
C ALA A 94 18.29 4.91 -2.29
N LEU A 95 17.74 3.94 -3.03
CA LEU A 95 16.81 4.22 -4.14
C LEU A 95 15.52 4.86 -3.67
N PHE A 96 14.96 4.45 -2.53
CA PHE A 96 13.73 5.08 -2.00
C PHE A 96 13.97 6.52 -1.54
N LYS A 97 15.17 6.82 -1.02
CA LYS A 97 15.56 8.20 -0.67
C LYS A 97 15.73 9.08 -1.91
N LEU A 98 16.01 8.47 -3.05
CA LEU A 98 16.15 9.12 -4.36
C LEU A 98 14.85 9.15 -5.16
N GLY A 99 13.73 8.68 -4.58
CA GLY A 99 12.40 8.81 -5.18
C GLY A 99 11.87 7.56 -5.89
N LEU A 100 12.53 6.40 -5.77
CA LEU A 100 11.92 5.14 -6.23
C LEU A 100 10.66 4.84 -5.42
N ASP A 101 9.52 4.70 -6.10
CA ASP A 101 8.27 4.25 -5.48
C ASP A 101 8.14 2.73 -5.59
N ALA A 102 8.26 2.02 -4.45
CA ALA A 102 8.10 0.57 -4.41
C ALA A 102 6.70 0.13 -4.87
N GLY A 103 5.66 0.91 -4.55
CA GLY A 103 4.27 0.54 -4.83
C GLY A 103 3.94 0.52 -6.32
N ALA A 104 4.58 1.39 -7.10
CA ALA A 104 4.38 1.50 -8.55
C ALA A 104 4.79 0.24 -9.33
N HIS A 105 5.60 -0.64 -8.72
CA HIS A 105 6.07 -1.88 -9.34
C HIS A 105 5.28 -3.11 -8.91
N PHE A 106 4.22 -2.96 -8.11
CA PHE A 106 3.32 -4.07 -7.79
C PHE A 106 2.05 -3.99 -8.63
N ALA A 107 1.68 -5.12 -9.25
CA ALA A 107 0.37 -5.28 -9.86
C ALA A 107 -0.73 -5.40 -8.78
N GLU A 108 -1.99 -5.30 -9.21
CA GLU A 108 -3.16 -5.37 -8.31
C GLU A 108 -3.26 -6.70 -7.54
N ASP A 109 -2.71 -7.77 -8.10
CA ASP A 109 -2.62 -9.10 -7.49
C ASP A 109 -1.47 -9.24 -6.47
N GLY A 110 -0.65 -8.20 -6.33
CA GLY A 110 0.55 -8.19 -5.48
C GLY A 110 1.78 -8.83 -6.13
N THR A 111 1.74 -9.15 -7.43
CA THR A 111 2.91 -9.60 -8.17
C THR A 111 3.86 -8.44 -8.44
N LEU A 112 5.16 -8.65 -8.22
CA LEU A 112 6.20 -7.65 -8.48
C LEU A 112 6.60 -7.69 -9.97
N ASP A 113 6.48 -6.55 -10.65
CA ASP A 113 7.03 -6.32 -11.98
C ASP A 113 8.55 -6.12 -11.88
N MET A 114 9.28 -7.21 -12.15
CA MET A 114 10.73 -7.24 -12.04
C MET A 114 11.42 -6.43 -13.12
N ASP A 115 10.91 -6.45 -14.34
CA ASP A 115 11.56 -5.81 -15.48
C ASP A 115 11.46 -4.28 -15.34
N GLY A 116 10.26 -3.77 -15.05
CA GLY A 116 10.05 -2.34 -14.80
C GLY A 116 10.79 -1.83 -13.56
N LEU A 117 10.90 -2.66 -12.51
CA LEU A 117 11.70 -2.31 -11.32
C LEU A 117 13.19 -2.16 -11.64
N MET A 118 13.75 -3.08 -12.43
CA MET A 118 15.18 -3.04 -12.79
C MET A 118 15.48 -1.85 -13.68
N GLU A 119 14.61 -1.54 -14.64
CA GLU A 119 14.75 -0.35 -15.49
C GLU A 119 14.73 0.94 -14.66
N ALA A 120 13.75 1.09 -13.76
CA ALA A 120 13.66 2.26 -12.89
C ALA A 120 14.88 2.37 -11.95
N ALA A 121 15.34 1.26 -11.39
CA ALA A 121 16.53 1.23 -10.56
C ALA A 121 17.79 1.64 -11.36
N ASP A 122 17.95 1.12 -12.58
CA ASP A 122 19.09 1.44 -13.44
C ASP A 122 19.15 2.93 -13.81
N VAL A 123 18.00 3.56 -14.09
CA VAL A 123 17.93 5.02 -14.33
C VAL A 123 18.44 5.80 -13.12
N ILE A 124 17.92 5.50 -11.92
CA ILE A 124 18.31 6.20 -10.69
C ILE A 124 19.80 5.97 -10.39
N VAL A 125 20.29 4.75 -10.59
CA VAL A 125 21.70 4.40 -10.38
C VAL A 125 22.60 5.19 -11.32
N GLN A 126 22.25 5.31 -12.59
CA GLN A 126 23.03 6.04 -13.59
C GLN A 126 23.06 7.54 -13.30
N GLU A 127 21.92 8.12 -12.95
CA GLU A 127 21.80 9.55 -12.64
C GLU A 127 22.57 9.95 -11.37
N ASN A 128 22.58 9.06 -10.35
CA ASN A 128 23.15 9.35 -9.04
C ASN A 128 24.53 8.72 -8.80
N GLY A 129 25.06 7.98 -9.78
CA GLY A 129 26.36 7.31 -9.69
C GLY A 129 26.42 6.25 -8.57
N LEU A 130 25.32 5.55 -8.31
CA LEU A 130 25.29 4.52 -7.28
C LEU A 130 26.17 3.32 -7.65
N ARG A 131 26.76 2.68 -6.64
CA ARG A 131 27.64 1.54 -6.86
C ARG A 131 26.84 0.27 -7.11
N LEU A 132 26.95 -0.23 -8.34
CA LEU A 132 26.52 -1.59 -8.67
C LEU A 132 27.41 -2.60 -7.96
N LYS A 133 26.78 -3.63 -7.41
CA LYS A 133 27.51 -4.77 -6.87
C LYS A 133 28.17 -5.46 -8.03
N ALA A 134 29.50 -5.46 -8.05
CA ALA A 134 30.23 -6.26 -9.02
C ALA A 134 29.76 -7.70 -8.82
N ARG A 135 29.04 -8.24 -9.81
CA ARG A 135 28.66 -9.65 -9.81
C ARG A 135 29.98 -10.37 -9.65
N ALA A 136 30.20 -10.97 -8.47
CA ALA A 136 31.35 -11.81 -8.26
C ALA A 136 31.17 -12.90 -9.31
N MET A 137 31.86 -12.75 -10.44
CA MET A 137 32.07 -13.81 -11.40
C MET A 137 32.87 -14.83 -10.64
N SER A 138 32.19 -15.59 -9.78
CA SER A 138 32.66 -16.87 -9.38
C SER A 138 32.66 -17.67 -10.68
N ASN A 139 33.78 -17.60 -11.40
CA ASN A 139 34.49 -18.77 -11.86
C ASN A 139 34.73 -19.68 -10.64
N ARG A 140 33.64 -20.13 -10.01
CA ARG A 140 33.66 -21.26 -9.11
C ARG A 140 33.85 -22.41 -10.08
N PRO A 141 35.04 -23.03 -10.16
CA PRO A 141 35.17 -24.25 -10.94
C PRO A 141 34.07 -25.17 -10.42
N VAL A 142 33.19 -25.60 -11.31
CA VAL A 142 32.19 -26.61 -11.00
C VAL A 142 32.96 -27.75 -10.36
N PRO A 143 32.75 -28.12 -9.08
CA PRO A 143 33.42 -29.27 -8.54
C PRO A 143 33.04 -30.43 -9.44
N ALA A 144 34.03 -31.03 -10.09
CA ALA A 144 33.82 -32.15 -11.00
C ALA A 144 32.92 -33.16 -10.28
N LEU A 145 31.75 -33.41 -10.86
CA LEU A 145 30.77 -34.37 -10.38
C LEU A 145 31.50 -35.70 -10.19
N ILE A 146 31.75 -36.07 -8.94
CA ILE A 146 32.15 -37.43 -8.60
C ILE A 146 30.94 -38.29 -8.95
N PRO A 147 31.05 -39.27 -9.86
CA PRO A 147 29.91 -40.11 -10.20
C PRO A 147 29.43 -40.85 -8.96
N THR A 148 28.23 -40.52 -8.51
CA THR A 148 27.52 -41.23 -7.44
C THR A 148 27.04 -42.57 -7.97
N SER A 149 27.92 -43.57 -8.01
CA SER A 149 27.52 -44.96 -8.25
C SER A 149 28.41 -45.92 -7.48
N LEU A 150 28.24 -45.98 -6.16
CA LEU A 150 28.25 -47.22 -5.36
C LEU A 150 28.05 -46.87 -3.87
N VAL A 151 26.80 -46.86 -3.42
CA VAL A 151 26.51 -47.25 -2.03
C VAL A 151 25.30 -48.18 -2.07
N SER A 152 25.61 -49.45 -2.31
CA SER A 152 24.76 -50.55 -1.87
C SER A 152 24.98 -50.66 -0.36
N GLY A 153 23.96 -50.31 0.41
CA GLY A 153 24.04 -50.20 1.86
C GLY A 153 22.66 -50.29 2.48
N SER A 154 22.13 -51.50 2.47
CA SER A 154 21.09 -52.06 3.35
C SER A 154 20.59 -51.18 4.52
N GLY A 155 19.28 -50.94 4.52
CA GLY A 155 18.44 -51.05 5.73
C GLY A 155 18.55 -49.93 6.75
N ARG A 156 17.72 -48.89 6.60
CA ARG A 156 17.09 -48.22 7.73
C ARG A 156 15.61 -48.04 7.44
N GLY A 157 14.78 -48.60 8.32
CA GLY A 157 13.33 -48.54 8.21
C GLY A 157 12.85 -47.09 8.22
N TYR A 158 11.94 -46.80 7.29
CA TYR A 158 11.03 -45.69 7.47
C TYR A 158 10.10 -46.09 8.61
N GLU A 159 10.44 -45.70 9.83
CA GLU A 159 9.42 -45.58 10.87
C GLU A 159 8.38 -44.58 10.32
N GLU A 160 7.18 -45.11 10.09
CA GLU A 160 5.99 -44.37 9.72
C GLU A 160 5.85 -43.16 10.64
N MET A 161 6.26 -41.98 10.17
CA MET A 161 5.91 -40.77 10.88
C MET A 161 4.38 -40.66 10.87
N PRO A 162 3.76 -40.33 12.01
CA PRO A 162 2.31 -40.17 12.09
C PRO A 162 1.90 -39.10 11.10
N SER A 163 1.24 -39.53 10.01
CA SER A 163 0.66 -38.61 9.04
C SER A 163 -0.32 -37.72 9.78
N TRP A 164 -0.36 -36.44 9.39
CA TRP A 164 -1.25 -35.44 9.99
C TRP A 164 -2.74 -35.87 9.94
N GLN A 165 -3.08 -36.77 9.00
CA GLN A 165 -4.36 -37.47 8.94
C GLN A 165 -4.71 -38.30 10.19
N ARG A 166 -3.73 -38.90 10.89
CA ARG A 166 -3.96 -39.62 12.15
C ARG A 166 -4.24 -38.70 13.35
N ALA A 167 -3.85 -37.42 13.28
CA ALA A 167 -4.09 -36.46 14.35
C ALA A 167 -5.56 -35.99 14.42
N LEU A 168 -6.30 -36.05 13.30
CA LEU A 168 -7.68 -35.56 13.21
C LEU A 168 -8.76 -36.60 13.56
N GLN A 169 -8.41 -37.87 13.76
CA GLN A 169 -9.38 -38.95 14.02
C GLN A 169 -9.59 -39.32 15.50
N ARG A 170 -8.94 -38.66 16.46
CA ARG A 170 -9.17 -38.88 17.91
C ARG A 170 -10.10 -37.84 18.54
N ARG A 171 -11.34 -37.76 18.07
CA ARG A 171 -12.43 -37.11 18.81
C ARG A 171 -13.74 -37.84 18.53
N HIS A 172 -13.96 -38.93 19.25
CA HIS A 172 -15.27 -39.49 19.59
C HIS A 172 -15.12 -40.29 20.89
#